data_AF-N4VMC9-F1
#
_entry.id   AF-N4VMC9-F1
#
_cell.length_a   1.000
_cell.length_b   1.000
_cell.length_c   1.000
_cell.angle_alpha   90.00
_cell.angle_beta   90.00
_cell.angle_gamma   90.00
#
_symmetry.space_group_name_H-M   'P 1'
#
loop_
_entity.id
_entity.type
_entity.pdbx_description
1 polymer ?
#
loop_
_entity_poly.entity_id
_entity_poly.type
_entity_poly.pdbx_seq_one_letter_code
_entity_poly.pdbx_strand_id
1 'polypeptide(L)'
;MSTEEPQIATASADQPLGMRKNGKQWHAPKKAFRPASGLTSYEKRAKDRVAMAAMKAKEKEMKDEKEADRKRHAQAIKERRAAKEEKERYEKMAEKMHKKRVERLKRKEKRNKLLNS
;
A
#
# COMPACT_ATOMS: atom_id res chain seq x y z
N MET A 1 -41.05 -12.98 30.55
CA MET A 1 -42.25 -13.27 29.76
C MET A 1 -42.90 -11.94 29.43
N SER A 2 -42.45 -11.28 28.36
CA SER A 2 -43.02 -10.01 27.92
C SER A 2 -43.82 -10.29 26.65
N THR A 3 -45.13 -10.17 26.76
CA THR A 3 -46.08 -10.36 25.66
C THR A 3 -46.06 -9.13 24.76
N GLU A 4 -45.53 -9.28 23.55
CA GLU A 4 -45.69 -8.30 22.48
C GLU A 4 -47.09 -8.44 21.85
N GLU A 5 -47.88 -7.37 21.93
CA GLU A 5 -49.13 -7.23 21.19
C GLU A 5 -48.84 -7.05 19.69
N PRO A 6 -49.60 -7.70 18.78
CA PRO A 6 -49.43 -7.49 17.36
C PRO A 6 -50.01 -6.14 16.93
N GLN A 7 -49.15 -5.27 16.42
CA GLN A 7 -49.56 -4.03 15.74
C GLN A 7 -50.29 -4.37 14.45
N ILE A 8 -51.61 -4.16 14.45
CA ILE A 8 -52.47 -4.33 13.29
C ILE A 8 -52.15 -3.20 12.30
N ALA A 9 -51.48 -3.54 11.20
CA ALA A 9 -51.27 -2.63 10.09
C ALA A 9 -52.64 -2.16 9.55
N THR A 10 -52.96 -0.88 9.76
CA THR A 10 -54.13 -0.26 9.16
C THR A 10 -53.91 -0.16 7.66
N ALA A 11 -54.49 -1.11 6.92
CA ALA A 11 -54.61 -1.02 5.48
C ALA A 11 -55.36 0.28 5.14
N SER A 12 -54.66 1.22 4.52
CA SER A 12 -55.23 2.45 3.98
C SER A 12 -56.34 2.08 2.99
N ALA A 13 -57.59 2.29 3.40
CA ALA A 13 -58.76 2.10 2.57
C ALA A 13 -58.60 2.85 1.24
N ASP A 14 -58.70 2.12 0.14
CA ASP A 14 -58.79 2.69 -1.21
C ASP A 14 -60.00 3.63 -1.25
N GLN A 15 -59.74 4.92 -1.42
CA GLN A 15 -60.79 5.92 -1.65
C GLN A 15 -61.57 5.50 -2.91
N PRO A 16 -62.91 5.43 -2.87
CA PRO A 16 -63.68 5.01 -4.03
C PRO A 16 -63.52 6.06 -5.14
N LEU A 17 -62.77 5.70 -6.20
CA LEU A 17 -62.72 6.50 -7.43
C LEU A 17 -64.14 6.59 -7.98
N GLY A 18 -64.67 7.81 -8.06
CA GLY A 18 -66.04 8.09 -8.44
C GLY A 18 -66.51 7.26 -9.64
N MET A 19 -67.66 6.60 -9.46
CA MET A 19 -68.25 5.67 -10.42
C MET A 19 -68.51 6.37 -11.76
N ARG A 20 -67.80 6.00 -12.82
CA ARG A 20 -68.07 6.53 -14.18
C ARG A 20 -69.31 5.84 -14.74
N LYS A 21 -70.28 6.62 -15.23
CA LYS A 21 -71.61 6.14 -15.64
C LYS A 21 -71.64 5.25 -16.90
N ASN A 22 -70.53 5.10 -17.64
CA ASN A 22 -70.47 4.14 -18.74
C ASN A 22 -69.02 3.66 -18.97
N GLY A 23 -68.83 2.34 -19.02
CA GLY A 23 -67.59 1.67 -19.44
C GLY A 23 -66.78 1.03 -18.32
N LYS A 24 -66.73 -0.30 -18.32
CA LYS A 24 -65.98 -1.16 -17.39
C LYS A 24 -64.50 -0.74 -17.32
N GLN A 25 -63.91 -0.78 -16.14
CA GLN A 25 -62.47 -0.56 -15.94
C GLN A 25 -61.70 -1.82 -16.39
N TRP A 26 -61.45 -1.97 -17.70
CA TRP A 26 -60.72 -3.14 -18.26
C TRP A 26 -59.21 -3.12 -17.97
N HIS A 27 -58.67 -2.01 -17.46
CA HIS A 27 -57.26 -1.87 -17.12
C HIS A 27 -57.06 -1.60 -15.64
N ALA A 28 -56.09 -2.29 -15.03
CA ALA A 28 -55.70 -2.03 -13.65
C ALA A 28 -55.23 -0.57 -13.49
N PRO A 29 -55.59 0.12 -12.38
CA PRO A 29 -55.10 1.46 -12.11
C PRO A 29 -53.58 1.44 -11.97
N LYS A 30 -52.89 2.21 -12.82
CA LYS A 30 -51.42 2.30 -12.82
C LYS A 30 -50.99 3.25 -11.71
N LYS A 31 -50.33 2.73 -10.67
CA LYS A 31 -49.65 3.56 -9.67
C LYS A 31 -48.42 4.21 -10.30
N ALA A 32 -48.22 5.50 -10.06
CA ALA A 32 -47.00 6.20 -10.49
C ALA A 32 -45.78 5.56 -9.82
N PHE A 33 -44.80 5.15 -10.62
CA PHE A 33 -43.55 4.59 -10.12
C PHE A 33 -42.76 5.69 -9.41
N ARG A 34 -42.67 5.59 -8.08
CA ARG A 34 -41.85 6.47 -7.24
C ARG A 34 -40.82 5.61 -6.51
N PRO A 35 -39.58 5.51 -7.01
CA PRO A 35 -38.54 4.76 -6.34
C PRO A 35 -38.07 5.55 -5.11
N ALA A 36 -38.78 5.39 -4.00
CA ALA A 36 -38.43 5.98 -2.70
C ALA A 36 -37.77 4.94 -1.76
N SER A 37 -37.24 3.84 -2.28
CA SER A 37 -36.60 2.79 -1.48
C SER A 37 -35.09 2.73 -1.75
N GLY A 38 -34.34 3.44 -0.91
CA GLY A 38 -32.88 3.36 -0.82
C GLY A 38 -32.31 4.31 0.23
N LEU A 39 -31.10 4.04 0.73
CA LEU A 39 -30.39 4.91 1.66
C LEU A 39 -30.37 6.36 1.20
N THR A 40 -30.42 7.31 2.14
CA THR A 40 -30.31 8.74 1.83
C THR A 40 -29.02 9.00 1.04
N SER A 41 -29.03 10.01 0.16
CA SER A 41 -27.88 10.33 -0.69
C SER A 41 -26.59 10.59 0.12
N TYR A 42 -26.73 11.01 1.37
CA TYR A 42 -25.62 11.21 2.29
C TYR A 42 -25.05 9.89 2.83
N GLU A 43 -25.90 8.97 3.30
CA GLU A 43 -25.44 7.68 3.83
C GLU A 43 -24.74 6.84 2.78
N LYS A 44 -25.19 6.88 1.51
CA LYS A 44 -24.49 6.25 0.39
C LYS A 44 -23.08 6.81 0.23
N ARG A 45 -22.95 8.15 0.15
CA ARG A 45 -21.65 8.83 0.06
C ARG A 45 -20.75 8.59 1.28
N ALA A 46 -21.33 8.38 2.46
CA ALA A 46 -20.56 8.05 3.66
C ALA A 46 -19.97 6.63 3.58
N LYS A 47 -20.78 5.65 3.17
CA LYS A 47 -20.33 4.26 2.95
C LYS A 47 -19.26 4.19 1.86
N ASP A 48 -19.45 4.91 0.75
CA ASP A 48 -18.47 4.96 -0.35
C ASP A 48 -17.14 5.57 0.11
N ARG A 49 -17.17 6.63 0.92
CA ARG A 49 -15.95 7.24 1.50
C ARG A 49 -15.20 6.28 2.41
N VAL A 50 -15.91 5.53 3.26
CA VAL A 50 -15.29 4.52 4.14
C VAL A 50 -14.67 3.40 3.32
N ALA A 51 -15.37 2.90 2.30
CA ALA A 51 -14.84 1.87 1.40
C ALA A 51 -13.60 2.35 0.66
N MET A 52 -13.61 3.58 0.13
CA MET A 52 -12.47 4.19 -0.55
C MET A 52 -11.28 4.41 0.40
N ALA A 53 -11.53 4.82 1.64
CA ALA A 53 -10.47 4.99 2.64
C ALA A 53 -9.81 3.64 2.98
N ALA A 54 -10.60 2.59 3.17
CA ALA A 54 -10.10 1.24 3.41
C ALA A 54 -9.27 0.69 2.24
N MET A 55 -9.71 0.93 0.99
CA MET A 55 -8.95 0.53 -0.20
C MET A 55 -7.62 1.29 -0.31
N LYS A 56 -7.64 2.61 -0.09
CA LYS A 56 -6.42 3.42 -0.13
C LYS A 56 -5.43 3.08 0.98
N ALA A 57 -5.92 2.74 2.16
CA ALA A 57 -5.07 2.29 3.27
C ALA A 57 -4.30 1.01 2.88
N LYS A 58 -5.01 0.00 2.35
CA LYS A 58 -4.41 -1.24 1.86
C LYS A 58 -3.43 -1.01 0.70
N GLU A 59 -3.78 -0.14 -0.25
CA GLU A 59 -2.89 0.21 -1.36
C GLU A 59 -1.61 0.89 -0.86
N LYS A 60 -1.74 1.79 0.12
CA LYS A 60 -0.60 2.48 0.72
C LYS A 60 0.31 1.50 1.46
N GLU A 61 -0.25 0.63 2.30
CA GLU A 61 0.50 -0.43 2.99
C GLU A 61 1.31 -1.28 2.00
N MET A 62 0.69 -1.73 0.90
CA MET A 62 1.38 -2.52 -0.12
C MET A 62 2.51 -1.76 -0.82
N LYS A 63 2.34 -0.45 -1.04
CA LYS A 63 3.39 0.40 -1.64
C LYS A 63 4.54 0.65 -0.67
N ASP A 64 4.23 0.95 0.58
CA ASP A 64 5.20 1.22 1.63
C ASP A 64 6.07 -0.02 1.91
N GLU A 65 5.48 -1.22 1.92
CA GLU A 65 6.22 -2.49 2.02
C GLU A 65 7.19 -2.70 0.85
N LYS A 66 6.70 -2.54 -0.39
CA LYS A 66 7.55 -2.67 -1.60
C LYS A 66 8.70 -1.67 -1.62
N GLU A 67 8.44 -0.43 -1.19
CA GLU A 67 9.48 0.59 -1.10
C GLU A 67 10.48 0.29 0.02
N ALA A 68 10.02 -0.22 1.17
CA ALA A 68 10.89 -0.62 2.26
C ALA A 68 11.85 -1.73 1.81
N ASP A 69 11.36 -2.74 1.09
CA ASP A 69 12.19 -3.82 0.57
C ASP A 69 13.21 -3.31 -0.46
N ARG A 70 12.78 -2.42 -1.36
CA ARG A 70 13.69 -1.78 -2.32
C ARG A 70 14.77 -0.96 -1.60
N LYS A 71 14.40 -0.20 -0.57
CA LYS A 71 15.33 0.60 0.24
C LYS A 71 16.32 -0.28 0.99
N ARG A 72 15.85 -1.38 1.62
CA ARG A 72 16.70 -2.38 2.28
C ARG A 72 17.72 -2.99 1.32
N HIS A 73 17.27 -3.39 0.13
CA HIS A 73 18.17 -3.94 -0.89
C HIS A 73 19.22 -2.91 -1.36
N ALA A 74 18.80 -1.67 -1.60
CA ALA A 74 19.71 -0.59 -2.00
C ALA A 74 20.73 -0.27 -0.89
N GLN A 75 20.32 -0.26 0.37
CA GLN A 75 21.21 -0.06 1.52
C GLN A 75 22.23 -1.19 1.63
N ALA A 76 21.80 -2.46 1.55
CA ALA A 76 22.70 -3.61 1.59
C ALA A 76 23.73 -3.60 0.44
N ILE A 77 23.35 -3.15 -0.76
CA ILE A 77 24.31 -2.96 -1.87
C ILE A 77 25.33 -1.88 -1.53
N LYS A 78 24.89 -0.73 -1.01
CA LYS A 78 25.77 0.39 -0.66
C LYS A 78 26.76 -0.01 0.44
N GLU A 79 26.27 -0.65 1.49
CA GLU A 79 27.11 -1.14 2.60
C GLU A 79 28.16 -2.13 2.11
N ARG A 80 27.78 -3.09 1.26
CA ARG A 80 28.72 -4.04 0.66
C ARG A 80 29.77 -3.36 -0.22
N ARG A 81 29.40 -2.33 -0.98
CA ARG A 81 30.35 -1.55 -1.78
C ARG A 81 31.32 -0.76 -0.90
N ALA A 82 30.82 -0.08 0.13
CA ALA A 82 31.64 0.65 1.09
C ALA A 82 32.62 -0.28 1.81
N ALA A 83 32.17 -1.43 2.30
CA ALA A 83 33.02 -2.43 2.94
C ALA A 83 34.12 -2.95 1.99
N LYS A 84 33.80 -3.13 0.71
CA LYS A 84 34.78 -3.53 -0.31
C LYS A 84 35.81 -2.44 -0.57
N GLU A 85 35.37 -1.19 -0.73
CA GLU A 85 36.26 -0.03 -0.94
C GLU A 85 37.19 0.20 0.26
N GLU A 86 36.69 0.06 1.48
CA GLU A 86 37.50 0.13 2.69
C GLU A 86 38.55 -1.00 2.72
N LYS A 87 38.14 -2.23 2.42
CA LYS A 87 39.06 -3.37 2.34
C LYS A 87 40.16 -3.14 1.29
N GLU A 88 39.78 -2.73 0.08
CA GLU A 88 40.73 -2.41 -0.99
C GLU A 88 41.68 -1.26 -0.63
N ARG A 89 41.20 -0.25 0.11
CA ARG A 89 42.04 0.83 0.63
C ARG A 89 43.10 0.31 1.60
N TYR A 90 42.72 -0.58 2.52
CA TYR A 90 43.66 -1.20 3.45
C TYR A 90 44.66 -2.11 2.73
N GLU A 91 44.21 -2.90 1.75
CA GLU A 91 45.08 -3.75 0.92
C GLU A 91 46.12 -2.92 0.16
N LYS A 92 45.72 -1.85 -0.52
CA LYS A 92 46.64 -0.91 -1.20
C LYS A 92 47.65 -0.28 -0.23
N MET A 93 47.24 0.02 0.99
CA MET A 93 48.15 0.54 2.01
C MET A 93 49.17 -0.51 2.45
N ALA A 94 48.73 -1.75 2.66
CA ALA A 94 49.59 -2.87 3.00
C ALA A 94 50.60 -3.16 1.88
N GLU A 95 50.16 -3.19 0.62
CA GLU A 95 51.02 -3.33 -0.56
C GLU A 95 52.07 -2.23 -0.64
N LYS A 96 51.68 -0.97 -0.41
CA LYS A 96 52.62 0.16 -0.38
C LYS A 96 53.69 -0.03 0.69
N MET A 97 53.33 -0.50 1.88
CA MET A 97 54.29 -0.77 2.95
C MET A 97 55.18 -1.98 2.63
N HIS A 98 54.61 -3.03 2.04
CA HIS A 98 55.37 -4.20 1.58
C HIS A 98 56.39 -3.80 0.51
N LYS A 99 55.98 -3.02 -0.50
CA LYS A 99 56.88 -2.47 -1.52
C LYS A 99 58.03 -1.67 -0.91
N LYS A 100 57.74 -0.77 0.03
CA LYS A 100 58.77 0.00 0.75
C LYS A 100 59.75 -0.91 1.50
N ARG A 101 59.27 -1.98 2.15
CA ARG A 101 60.11 -2.96 2.85
C ARG A 101 61.03 -3.69 1.88
N VAL A 102 60.49 -4.20 0.78
CA VAL A 102 61.27 -4.90 -0.26
C VAL A 102 62.33 -3.98 -0.87
N GLU A 103 61.98 -2.74 -1.20
CA GLU A 103 62.96 -1.75 -1.70
C GLU A 103 64.05 -1.42 -0.69
N ARG A 104 63.73 -1.37 0.61
CA ARG A 104 64.71 -1.16 1.67
C ARG A 104 65.67 -2.34 1.78
N LEU A 105 65.19 -3.57 1.65
CA LEU A 105 66.02 -4.78 1.63
C LEU A 105 66.95 -4.79 0.41
N LYS A 106 66.42 -4.57 -0.80
CA LYS A 106 67.23 -4.47 -2.04
C LYS A 106 68.34 -3.42 -1.94
N ARG A 107 68.05 -2.26 -1.33
CA ARG A 107 69.08 -1.22 -1.10
C ARG A 107 70.16 -1.65 -0.10
N LYS A 108 69.79 -2.37 0.97
CA LYS A 108 70.76 -2.94 1.92
C LYS A 108 71.62 -4.00 1.26
N GLU A 109 71.03 -4.91 0.49
CA GLU A 109 71.74 -5.95 -0.26
C GLU A 109 72.74 -5.33 -1.24
N LYS A 110 72.32 -4.32 -2.02
CA LYS A 110 73.22 -3.59 -2.92
C LYS A 110 74.40 -2.96 -2.17
N ARG A 111 74.13 -2.34 -1.01
CA ARG A 111 75.19 -1.71 -0.19
C ARG A 111 76.14 -2.75 0.42
N ASN A 112 75.60 -3.80 1.05
CA ASN A 112 76.41 -4.86 1.65
C ASN A 112 77.25 -5.56 0.58
N LYS A 113 76.72 -5.75 -0.62
CA LYS A 113 77.49 -6.29 -1.75
C LYS A 113 78.66 -5.40 -2.14
N LEU A 114 78.52 -4.07 -2.09
CA LEU A 114 79.62 -3.14 -2.40
C LEU A 114 80.65 -3.02 -1.26
N LEU A 115 80.25 -3.29 -0.02
CA LEU A 115 81.12 -3.18 1.16
C LEU A 115 81.83 -4.49 1.52
N ASN A 116 81.24 -5.63 1.17
CA ASN A 116 81.77 -6.97 1.43
C ASN A 116 82.22 -7.69 0.13
N SER A 117 82.39 -6.93 -0.96
CA SER A 117 83.07 -7.37 -2.20
C SER A 117 84.54 -7.03 -2.14
#